data_AF-A0A4Y9ZMI9-F1
#
_entry.id   AF-A0A4Y9ZMI9-F1
#
_cell.length_a   1.000
_cell.length_b   1.000
_cell.length_c   1.000
_cell.angle_alpha   90.00
_cell.angle_beta   90.00
_cell.angle_gamma   90.00
#
_symmetry.space_group_name_H-M   'P 1'
#
loop_
_entity.id
_entity.type
_entity.pdbx_description
1 polymer ?
#
loop_
_entity_poly.entity_id
_entity_poly.type
_entity_poly.pdbx_seq_one_letter_code
_entity_poly.pdbx_strand_id
1 'polypeptide(L)'
;FLSHMRGVLEAMPDAEFEEQKKGLERKRREEAKNLGEEANRYWTHIDSGYLDFYRRNEDADYIQNIKKADVISLFSEYLDPSSSKRAKLSVHLRSQKPRPKHVSEAAMNAFVAHLAEAGVPVDDVKWREELEGEPAVSDFTKYWTGVLAERAAENVNELLDAVDGLVQRFPATLDAEGTLRADVKLVEDLKAFKQDFNS
;
A
#
# COMPACT_ATOMS: atom_id res chain seq x y z
N PHE A 1 -10.79 -3.92 -1.20
CA PHE A 1 -11.52 -2.96 -2.06
C PHE A 1 -12.05 -3.59 -3.34
N LEU A 2 -11.21 -3.97 -4.33
CA LEU A 2 -11.71 -4.46 -5.64
C LEU A 2 -12.66 -5.66 -5.53
N SER A 3 -12.35 -6.66 -4.70
CA SER A 3 -13.25 -7.80 -4.47
C SER A 3 -14.59 -7.38 -3.85
N HIS A 4 -14.60 -6.34 -3.02
CA HIS A 4 -15.83 -5.78 -2.46
C HIS A 4 -16.63 -5.02 -3.53
N MET A 5 -15.97 -4.24 -4.39
CA MET A 5 -16.61 -3.53 -5.50
C MET A 5 -17.34 -4.49 -6.45
N ARG A 6 -16.78 -5.68 -6.70
CA ARG A 6 -17.48 -6.72 -7.45
C ARG A 6 -18.83 -7.08 -6.83
N GLY A 7 -18.84 -7.35 -5.52
CA GLY A 7 -20.08 -7.65 -4.80
C GLY A 7 -21.09 -6.50 -4.85
N VAL A 8 -20.61 -5.25 -4.77
CA VAL A 8 -21.47 -4.05 -4.92
C VAL A 8 -22.08 -4.01 -6.32
N LEU A 9 -21.29 -4.22 -7.38
CA LEU A 9 -21.80 -4.22 -8.77
C LEU A 9 -22.82 -5.34 -9.01
N GLU A 10 -22.58 -6.53 -8.48
CA GLU A 10 -23.50 -7.66 -8.61
C GLU A 10 -24.82 -7.40 -7.87
N ALA A 11 -24.75 -6.92 -6.62
CA ALA A 11 -25.90 -6.68 -5.76
C ALA A 11 -26.70 -5.40 -6.06
N MET A 12 -26.13 -4.46 -6.82
CA MET A 12 -26.77 -3.18 -7.17
C MET A 12 -28.13 -3.38 -7.86
N PRO A 13 -29.23 -2.81 -7.36
CA PRO A 13 -30.52 -2.87 -8.07
C PRO A 13 -30.47 -2.17 -9.43
N ASP A 14 -31.25 -2.64 -10.40
CA ASP A 14 -31.27 -2.05 -11.75
C ASP A 14 -31.71 -0.57 -11.74
N ALA A 15 -32.60 -0.19 -10.82
CA ALA A 15 -33.00 1.20 -10.65
C ALA A 15 -31.84 2.11 -10.21
N GLU A 16 -30.98 1.62 -9.31
CA GLU A 16 -29.78 2.35 -8.87
C GLU A 16 -28.77 2.44 -10.02
N PHE A 17 -28.58 1.36 -10.78
CA PHE A 17 -27.70 1.37 -11.95
C PHE A 17 -28.15 2.41 -12.99
N GLU A 18 -29.46 2.46 -13.29
CA GLU A 18 -30.02 3.45 -14.22
C GLU A 18 -29.90 4.88 -13.69
N GLU A 19 -29.95 5.10 -12.37
CA GLU A 19 -29.68 6.40 -11.77
C GLU A 19 -28.22 6.83 -11.96
N GLN A 20 -27.26 5.93 -11.70
CA GLN A 20 -25.84 6.19 -11.92
C GLN A 20 -25.54 6.53 -13.39
N LYS A 21 -26.16 5.79 -14.31
CA LYS A 21 -26.04 5.99 -15.76
C LYS A 21 -26.57 7.36 -16.20
N LYS A 22 -27.77 7.75 -15.75
CA LYS A 22 -28.34 9.09 -15.97
C LYS A 22 -27.46 10.20 -15.40
N GLY A 23 -26.90 9.98 -14.21
CA GLY A 23 -25.96 10.91 -13.58
C GLY A 23 -24.71 11.14 -14.43
N LEU A 24 -24.15 10.06 -14.98
CA LEU A 24 -22.98 10.12 -15.86
C LEU A 24 -23.30 10.81 -17.19
N GLU A 25 -24.44 10.49 -17.81
CA GLU A 25 -24.91 11.14 -19.03
C GLU A 25 -25.03 12.65 -18.84
N ARG A 26 -25.73 13.09 -17.78
CA ARG A 26 -25.89 14.51 -17.45
C ARG A 26 -24.55 15.22 -17.31
N LYS A 27 -23.58 14.58 -16.64
CA LYS A 27 -22.22 15.12 -16.47
C LYS A 27 -21.47 15.25 -17.81
N ARG A 28 -21.72 14.35 -18.76
CA ARG A 28 -21.12 14.43 -20.10
C ARG A 28 -21.72 15.56 -20.95
N ARG A 29 -23.03 15.75 -20.86
CA ARG A 29 -23.75 16.83 -21.57
C ARG A 29 -23.65 18.22 -20.93
N GLU A 30 -23.07 18.33 -19.74
CA GLU A 30 -22.93 19.62 -19.06
C GLU A 30 -22.16 20.62 -19.94
N GLU A 31 -22.80 21.75 -20.24
CA GLU A 31 -22.21 22.86 -20.99
C GLU A 31 -21.02 23.46 -20.23
N ALA A 32 -20.13 24.13 -20.95
CA ALA A 32 -19.03 24.85 -20.30
C ALA A 32 -19.59 26.06 -19.56
N LYS A 33 -19.17 26.26 -18.31
CA LYS A 33 -19.68 27.36 -17.47
C LYS A 33 -19.11 28.71 -17.87
N ASN A 34 -17.98 28.69 -18.57
CA ASN A 34 -17.25 29.87 -19.01
C ASN A 34 -16.31 29.52 -20.17
N LEU A 35 -15.80 30.55 -20.83
CA LEU A 35 -14.89 30.44 -21.98
C LEU A 35 -13.59 29.67 -21.65
N GLY A 36 -13.09 29.77 -20.41
CA GLY A 36 -11.88 29.07 -20.00
C GLY A 36 -12.08 27.55 -19.94
N GLU A 37 -13.24 27.10 -19.45
CA GLU A 37 -13.61 25.69 -19.46
C GLU A 37 -13.81 25.18 -20.89
N GLU A 38 -14.48 25.94 -21.75
CA GLU A 38 -14.68 25.60 -23.16
C GLU A 38 -13.35 25.49 -23.91
N ALA A 39 -12.47 26.49 -23.76
CA ALA A 39 -11.14 26.48 -24.35
C ALA A 39 -10.32 25.28 -23.90
N ASN A 40 -10.32 24.95 -22.60
CA ASN A 40 -9.63 23.77 -22.07
C ASN A 40 -10.20 22.45 -22.62
N ARG A 41 -11.51 22.35 -22.80
CA ARG A 41 -12.15 21.17 -23.41
C ARG A 41 -11.62 20.96 -24.82
N TYR A 42 -11.63 21.98 -25.68
CA TYR A 42 -11.10 21.88 -27.04
C TYR A 42 -9.59 21.65 -27.06
N TRP A 43 -8.84 22.35 -26.20
CA TRP A 43 -7.40 22.22 -26.14
C TRP A 43 -6.95 20.80 -25.80
N THR A 44 -7.68 20.09 -24.93
CA THR A 44 -7.42 18.67 -24.62
C THR A 44 -7.48 17.78 -25.87
N HIS A 45 -8.40 18.07 -26.80
CA HIS A 45 -8.52 17.32 -28.05
C HIS A 45 -7.44 17.69 -29.08
N ILE A 46 -6.97 18.94 -29.07
CA ILE A 46 -5.85 19.41 -29.90
C ILE A 46 -4.54 18.78 -29.41
N ASP A 47 -4.24 18.91 -28.12
CA ASP A 47 -2.99 18.45 -27.50
C ASP A 47 -2.82 16.93 -27.61
N SER A 48 -3.92 16.18 -27.45
CA SER A 48 -3.90 14.73 -27.63
C SER A 48 -3.84 14.27 -29.10
N GLY A 49 -4.07 15.17 -30.06
CA GLY A 49 -4.08 14.87 -31.50
C GLY A 49 -5.31 14.12 -32.02
N TYR A 50 -6.26 13.75 -31.14
CA TYR A 50 -7.47 13.04 -31.55
C TYR A 50 -8.46 13.94 -32.31
N LEU A 51 -8.44 15.26 -32.07
CA LEU A 51 -9.31 16.25 -32.71
C LEU A 51 -10.83 15.92 -32.64
N ASP A 52 -11.23 15.07 -31.70
CA ASP A 52 -12.61 14.63 -31.52
C ASP A 52 -13.38 15.60 -30.63
N PHE A 53 -13.81 16.71 -31.22
CA PHE A 53 -14.54 17.77 -30.50
C PHE A 53 -15.97 17.37 -30.10
N TYR A 54 -16.51 16.30 -30.67
CA TYR A 54 -17.87 15.81 -30.40
C TYR A 54 -17.92 14.69 -29.37
N ARG A 55 -16.77 14.12 -28.98
CA ARG A 55 -16.64 13.00 -28.05
C ARG A 55 -17.57 13.04 -26.85
N ARG A 56 -17.73 14.20 -26.19
CA ARG A 56 -18.58 14.28 -24.98
C ARG A 56 -20.07 14.03 -25.29
N ASN A 57 -20.54 14.46 -26.46
CA ASN A 57 -21.91 14.25 -26.90
C ASN A 57 -22.11 12.80 -27.34
N GLU A 58 -21.17 12.27 -28.13
CA GLU A 58 -21.20 10.88 -28.57
C GLU A 58 -21.10 9.90 -27.39
N ASP A 59 -20.19 10.13 -26.44
CA ASP A 59 -20.07 9.38 -25.20
C ASP A 59 -21.40 9.37 -24.43
N ALA A 60 -22.09 10.51 -24.36
CA ALA A 60 -23.38 10.61 -23.68
C ALA A 60 -24.45 9.74 -24.35
N ASP A 61 -24.46 9.71 -25.69
CA ASP A 61 -25.36 8.85 -26.47
C ASP A 61 -25.01 7.37 -26.29
N TYR A 62 -23.72 7.01 -26.26
CA TYR A 62 -23.27 5.63 -26.03
C TYR A 62 -23.60 5.13 -24.63
N ILE A 63 -23.48 5.99 -23.61
CA ILE A 63 -23.81 5.64 -22.22
C ILE A 63 -25.23 5.08 -22.10
N GLN A 64 -26.19 5.60 -22.89
CA GLN A 64 -27.58 5.13 -22.88
C GLN A 64 -27.73 3.65 -23.23
N ASN A 65 -26.80 3.09 -24.00
CA ASN A 65 -26.84 1.70 -24.46
C ASN A 65 -26.10 0.72 -23.54
N ILE A 66 -25.36 1.22 -22.54
CA ILE A 66 -24.61 0.39 -21.59
C ILE A 66 -25.58 -0.36 -20.68
N LYS A 67 -25.36 -1.67 -20.54
CA LYS A 67 -26.09 -2.55 -19.60
C LYS A 67 -25.23 -2.87 -18.39
N LYS A 68 -25.88 -3.12 -17.26
CA LYS A 68 -25.22 -3.56 -16.02
C LYS A 68 -24.34 -4.80 -16.23
N ALA A 69 -24.83 -5.76 -17.02
CA ALA A 69 -24.09 -6.97 -17.36
C ALA A 69 -22.76 -6.68 -18.09
N ASP A 70 -22.73 -5.68 -18.97
CA ASP A 70 -21.52 -5.31 -19.70
C ASP A 70 -20.46 -4.74 -18.74
N VAL A 71 -20.89 -3.93 -17.77
CA VAL A 71 -20.01 -3.35 -16.74
C VAL A 71 -19.44 -4.45 -15.83
N ILE A 72 -20.28 -5.40 -15.40
CA ILE A 72 -19.83 -6.55 -14.59
C ILE A 72 -18.84 -7.41 -15.38
N SER A 73 -19.11 -7.66 -16.66
CA SER A 73 -18.23 -8.43 -17.54
C SER A 73 -16.87 -7.73 -17.69
N LEU A 74 -16.87 -6.43 -17.99
CA LEU A 74 -15.65 -5.63 -18.10
C LEU A 74 -14.83 -5.64 -16.78
N PHE A 75 -15.51 -5.46 -15.65
CA PHE A 75 -14.86 -5.49 -14.34
C PHE A 75 -14.23 -6.86 -14.06
N SER A 76 -15.00 -7.93 -14.28
CA SER A 76 -14.56 -9.30 -14.04
C SER A 76 -13.39 -9.70 -14.95
N GLU A 77 -13.39 -9.22 -16.20
CA GLU A 77 -12.39 -9.57 -17.18
C GLU A 77 -11.09 -8.78 -17.01
N TYR A 78 -11.15 -7.47 -16.75
CA TYR A 78 -9.95 -6.62 -16.80
C TYR A 78 -9.50 -6.05 -15.46
N LEU A 79 -10.38 -6.02 -14.45
CA LEU A 79 -10.10 -5.35 -13.17
C LEU A 79 -10.03 -6.31 -11.97
N ASP A 80 -10.77 -7.42 -12.01
CA ASP A 80 -10.82 -8.39 -10.91
C ASP A 80 -9.41 -8.96 -10.62
N PRO A 81 -8.93 -8.93 -9.36
CA PRO A 81 -7.63 -9.49 -8.99
C PRO A 81 -7.41 -10.97 -9.34
N SER A 82 -8.48 -11.73 -9.54
CA SER A 82 -8.44 -13.14 -9.95
C SER A 82 -8.38 -13.33 -11.47
N SER A 83 -8.59 -12.29 -12.27
CA SER A 83 -8.58 -12.40 -13.73
C SER A 83 -7.18 -12.56 -14.31
N SER A 84 -7.04 -13.47 -15.26
CA SER A 84 -5.82 -13.67 -16.05
C SER A 84 -5.59 -12.61 -17.13
N LYS A 85 -6.63 -11.85 -17.52
CA LYS A 85 -6.52 -10.76 -18.51
C LYS A 85 -6.24 -9.40 -17.88
N ARG A 86 -6.15 -9.33 -16.55
CA ARG A 86 -5.86 -8.10 -15.83
C ARG A 86 -4.44 -7.63 -16.10
N ALA A 87 -4.30 -6.42 -16.64
CA ALA A 87 -3.03 -5.71 -16.73
C ALA A 87 -2.89 -4.72 -15.57
N LYS A 88 -1.85 -4.86 -14.75
CA LYS A 88 -1.60 -3.99 -13.58
C LYS A 88 -0.17 -3.46 -13.60
N LEU A 89 -0.04 -2.13 -13.58
CA LEU A 89 1.20 -1.43 -13.26
C LEU A 89 1.10 -0.83 -11.85
N SER A 90 2.16 -0.90 -11.06
CA SER A 90 2.22 -0.23 -9.76
C SER A 90 3.57 0.42 -9.56
N VAL A 91 3.54 1.70 -9.20
CA VAL A 91 4.73 2.50 -8.94
C VAL A 91 4.81 2.72 -7.44
N HIS A 92 5.87 2.21 -6.83
CA HIS A 92 6.11 2.32 -5.39
C HIS A 92 7.25 3.30 -5.15
N LEU A 93 6.94 4.46 -4.56
CA LEU A 93 7.97 5.41 -4.13
C LEU A 93 8.45 5.02 -2.73
N ARG A 94 9.71 4.58 -2.63
CA ARG A 94 10.33 4.22 -1.34
C ARG A 94 10.97 5.47 -0.70
N SER A 95 10.70 5.65 0.60
CA SER A 95 11.37 6.70 1.40
C SER A 95 12.86 6.41 1.51
N GLN A 96 13.68 7.46 1.44
CA GLN A 96 15.13 7.38 1.70
C GLN A 96 15.44 7.33 3.20
N LYS A 97 14.49 7.70 4.07
CA LYS A 97 14.66 7.56 5.51
C LYS A 97 14.52 6.08 5.88
N PRO A 98 15.53 5.47 6.53
CA PRO A 98 15.42 4.10 7.00
C PRO A 98 14.22 3.98 7.94
N ARG A 99 13.48 2.89 7.81
CA ARG A 99 12.38 2.60 8.71
C ARG A 99 12.95 2.32 10.11
N PRO A 100 12.29 2.76 11.19
CA PRO A 100 12.60 2.26 12.52
C PRO A 100 12.49 0.75 12.49
N LYS A 101 13.53 0.05 12.93
CA LYS A 101 13.47 -1.39 13.13
C LYS A 101 12.64 -1.69 14.37
N HIS A 102 11.97 -2.83 14.37
CA HIS A 102 11.17 -3.29 15.49
C HIS A 102 11.78 -4.56 16.10
N VAL A 103 11.52 -4.77 17.38
CA VAL A 103 11.98 -5.95 18.12
C VAL A 103 10.82 -6.95 18.16
N SER A 104 11.01 -8.12 17.54
CA SER A 104 10.00 -9.19 17.59
C SER A 104 9.86 -9.76 18.99
N GLU A 105 8.72 -10.40 19.30
CA GLU A 105 8.54 -11.09 20.58
C GLU A 105 9.64 -12.15 20.82
N ALA A 106 10.05 -12.86 19.78
CA ALA A 106 11.15 -13.82 19.85
C ALA A 106 12.50 -13.16 20.18
N ALA A 107 12.79 -11.99 19.60
CA ALA A 107 13.98 -11.20 19.95
C ALA A 107 13.92 -10.70 21.40
N MET A 108 12.75 -10.24 21.88
CA MET A 108 12.58 -9.81 23.27
C MET A 108 12.81 -10.97 24.26
N ASN A 109 12.26 -12.15 23.96
CA ASN A 109 12.46 -13.35 24.78
C ASN A 109 13.94 -13.78 24.82
N ALA A 110 14.62 -13.75 23.67
CA ALA A 110 16.04 -14.07 23.57
C ALA A 110 16.91 -13.06 24.32
N PHE A 111 16.52 -11.79 24.32
CA PHE A 111 17.20 -10.74 25.09
C PHE A 111 17.07 -10.97 26.59
N VAL A 112 15.87 -11.31 27.09
CA VAL A 112 15.66 -11.62 28.52
C VAL A 112 16.43 -12.87 28.94
N ALA A 113 16.50 -13.89 28.09
CA ALA A 113 17.35 -15.06 28.34
C ALA A 113 18.83 -14.66 28.45
N HIS A 114 19.29 -13.76 27.58
CA HIS A 114 20.66 -13.24 27.63
C HIS A 114 20.93 -12.43 28.91
N LEU A 115 19.96 -11.65 29.39
CA LEU A 115 20.06 -10.94 30.68
C LEU A 115 20.14 -11.91 31.87
N ALA A 116 19.37 -13.00 31.84
CA ALA A 116 19.42 -14.03 32.87
C ALA A 116 20.77 -14.76 32.90
N GLU A 117 21.36 -15.06 31.73
CA GLU A 117 22.71 -15.63 31.61
C GLU A 117 23.79 -14.69 32.15
N ALA A 118 23.61 -13.38 31.98
CA ALA A 118 24.49 -12.35 32.52
C ALA A 118 24.29 -12.09 34.03
N GLY A 119 23.37 -12.80 34.69
CA GLY A 119 23.12 -12.69 36.13
C GLY A 119 22.23 -11.52 36.55
N VAL A 120 21.49 -10.92 35.60
CA VAL A 120 20.52 -9.85 35.87
C VAL A 120 19.14 -10.47 36.16
N PRO A 121 18.56 -10.33 37.38
CA PRO A 121 17.31 -11.04 37.74
C PRO A 121 16.05 -10.37 37.18
N VAL A 122 15.58 -10.69 35.98
CA VAL A 122 14.50 -9.90 35.31
C VAL A 122 13.05 -10.27 35.74
N ASP A 123 12.86 -11.22 36.66
CA ASP A 123 11.55 -11.84 36.97
C ASP A 123 10.48 -10.89 37.56
N ASP A 124 10.90 -9.82 38.21
CA ASP A 124 10.02 -8.79 38.80
C ASP A 124 9.65 -7.67 37.82
N VAL A 125 10.28 -7.63 36.63
CA VAL A 125 10.03 -6.64 35.60
C VAL A 125 8.88 -7.08 34.70
N LYS A 126 7.78 -6.33 34.70
CA LYS A 126 6.61 -6.52 33.83
C LYS A 126 6.85 -6.01 32.40
N TRP A 127 7.99 -6.35 31.81
CA TRP A 127 8.39 -5.85 30.49
C TRP A 127 7.39 -6.21 29.38
N ARG A 128 6.64 -7.31 29.51
CA ARG A 128 5.60 -7.72 28.55
C ARG A 128 4.35 -6.83 28.57
N GLU A 129 4.05 -6.21 29.71
CA GLU A 129 2.90 -5.30 29.86
C GLU A 129 3.26 -3.90 29.34
N GLU A 130 4.53 -3.49 29.50
CA GLU A 130 5.02 -2.16 29.08
C GLU A 130 5.46 -2.12 27.60
N LEU A 131 5.96 -3.23 27.07
CA LEU A 131 6.39 -3.36 25.67
C LEU A 131 5.40 -4.26 24.90
N GLU A 132 4.22 -3.71 24.62
CA GLU A 132 3.19 -4.43 23.85
C GLU A 132 3.58 -4.56 22.37
N GLY A 133 3.39 -5.76 21.82
CA GLY A 133 3.57 -6.05 20.39
C GLY A 133 5.04 -6.08 19.95
N GLU A 134 5.34 -5.39 18.85
CA GLU A 134 6.70 -5.27 18.30
C GLU A 134 7.16 -3.80 18.44
N PRO A 135 7.79 -3.42 19.56
CA PRO A 135 8.22 -2.04 19.79
C PRO A 135 9.39 -1.65 18.88
N ALA A 136 9.56 -0.35 18.62
CA ALA A 136 10.75 0.14 17.92
C ALA A 136 12.02 -0.15 18.74
N VAL A 137 13.14 -0.44 18.08
CA VAL A 137 14.43 -0.68 18.73
C VAL A 137 14.80 0.48 19.67
N SER A 138 14.54 1.73 19.28
CA SER A 138 14.80 2.89 20.12
C SER A 138 14.02 2.87 21.45
N ASP A 139 12.76 2.44 21.40
CA ASP A 139 11.88 2.40 22.58
C ASP A 139 12.27 1.22 23.48
N PHE A 140 12.59 0.08 22.87
CA PHE A 140 13.12 -1.10 23.56
C PHE A 140 14.43 -0.79 24.29
N THR A 141 15.41 -0.21 23.60
CA THR A 141 16.70 0.18 24.18
C THR A 141 16.51 1.20 25.30
N LYS A 142 15.63 2.18 25.13
CA LYS A 142 15.35 3.19 26.16
C LYS A 142 14.74 2.58 27.42
N TYR A 143 13.78 1.67 27.27
CA TYR A 143 13.17 0.94 28.39
C TYR A 143 14.22 0.15 29.18
N TRP A 144 14.99 -0.70 28.49
CA TRP A 144 16.00 -1.52 29.15
C TRP A 144 17.17 -0.73 29.73
N THR A 145 17.52 0.42 29.13
CA THR A 145 18.51 1.33 29.74
C THR A 145 18.04 1.82 31.11
N GLY A 146 16.76 2.19 31.25
CA GLY A 146 16.18 2.60 32.53
C GLY A 146 16.18 1.47 33.56
N VAL A 147 15.70 0.29 33.16
CA VAL A 147 15.63 -0.89 34.03
C VAL A 147 17.02 -1.37 34.49
N LEU A 148 18.01 -1.37 33.59
CA LEU A 148 19.37 -1.79 33.91
C LEU A 148 20.12 -0.75 34.78
N ALA A 149 19.81 0.55 34.61
CA ALA A 149 20.37 1.62 35.44
C ALA A 149 19.85 1.54 36.89
N GLU A 150 18.56 1.27 37.10
CA GLU A 150 17.99 1.06 38.43
C GLU A 150 18.60 -0.15 39.15
N ARG A 151 19.09 -1.12 38.39
CA ARG A 151 19.70 -2.36 38.90
C ARG A 151 21.22 -2.30 39.04
N ALA A 152 21.84 -1.15 38.73
CA ALA A 152 23.29 -0.95 38.77
C ALA A 152 24.07 -2.04 38.01
N ALA A 153 23.56 -2.50 36.86
CA ALA A 153 24.28 -3.47 36.03
C ALA A 153 25.57 -2.85 35.46
N GLU A 154 26.70 -3.57 35.53
CA GLU A 154 28.01 -3.05 35.10
C GLU A 154 28.21 -3.12 33.58
N ASN A 155 27.47 -3.99 32.87
CA ASN A 155 27.67 -4.30 31.44
C ASN A 155 26.52 -3.81 30.53
N VAL A 156 25.87 -2.70 30.85
CA VAL A 156 24.66 -2.21 30.14
C VAL A 156 24.88 -2.06 28.63
N ASN A 157 26.01 -1.47 28.21
CA ASN A 157 26.27 -1.23 26.80
C ASN A 157 26.49 -2.54 26.01
N GLU A 158 27.24 -3.49 26.58
CA GLU A 158 27.48 -4.79 25.95
C GLU A 158 26.19 -5.61 25.80
N LEU A 159 25.31 -5.55 26.80
CA LEU A 159 24.02 -6.21 26.75
C LEU A 159 23.14 -5.57 25.67
N LEU A 160 23.07 -4.24 25.60
CA LEU A 160 22.27 -3.53 24.59
C LEU A 160 22.81 -3.71 23.17
N ASP A 161 24.11 -3.88 22.97
CA ASP A 161 24.71 -4.18 21.65
C ASP A 161 24.22 -5.53 21.09
N ALA A 162 23.83 -6.48 21.95
CA ALA A 162 23.25 -7.75 21.53
C ALA A 162 21.88 -7.59 20.86
N VAL A 163 21.16 -6.47 21.10
CA VAL A 163 19.82 -6.22 20.54
C VAL A 163 19.84 -6.18 19.02
N ASP A 164 20.86 -5.54 18.42
CA ASP A 164 20.97 -5.47 16.95
C ASP A 164 21.16 -6.85 16.32
N GLY A 165 21.93 -7.73 16.96
CA GLY A 165 22.11 -9.12 16.54
C GLY A 165 20.82 -9.95 16.68
N LEU A 166 20.06 -9.72 17.74
CA LEU A 166 18.78 -10.41 17.98
C LEU A 166 17.69 -9.96 17.00
N VAL A 167 17.62 -8.67 16.66
CA VAL A 167 16.69 -8.13 15.66
C VAL A 167 16.98 -8.69 14.27
N GLN A 168 18.26 -8.91 13.93
CA GLN A 168 18.62 -9.57 12.67
C GLN A 168 18.26 -11.06 12.65
N ARG A 169 18.45 -11.76 13.79
CA ARG A 169 18.17 -13.19 13.91
C ARG A 169 16.68 -13.50 13.98
N PHE A 170 15.90 -12.61 14.58
CA PHE A 170 14.46 -12.73 14.76
C PHE A 170 13.76 -11.47 14.23
N PRO A 171 13.62 -11.34 12.91
CA PRO A 171 13.04 -10.15 12.29
C PRO A 171 11.57 -9.96 12.71
N ALA A 172 11.20 -8.71 12.99
CA ALA A 172 9.84 -8.31 13.31
C ALA A 172 8.92 -8.43 12.08
N THR A 173 7.65 -8.79 12.32
CA THR A 173 6.64 -8.87 11.27
C THR A 173 6.30 -7.49 10.69
N LEU A 174 6.36 -6.43 11.49
CA LEU A 174 6.20 -5.04 11.06
C LEU A 174 7.30 -4.57 10.09
N ASP A 175 8.48 -5.18 10.16
CA ASP A 175 9.61 -4.87 9.28
C ASP A 175 9.59 -5.67 7.97
N ALA A 176 8.63 -6.58 7.79
CA ALA A 176 8.55 -7.38 6.58
C ALA A 176 8.24 -6.51 5.34
N GLU A 177 9.14 -6.50 4.35
CA GLU A 177 8.90 -5.85 3.06
C GLU A 177 7.89 -6.59 2.17
N GLY A 178 7.43 -7.77 2.63
CA GLY A 178 6.59 -8.68 1.87
C GLY A 178 7.36 -9.37 0.73
N THR A 179 6.71 -10.33 0.09
CA THR A 179 7.23 -10.98 -1.12
C THR A 179 6.40 -10.54 -2.31
N LEU A 180 7.09 -10.20 -3.41
CA LEU A 180 6.42 -10.04 -4.69
C LEU A 180 5.98 -11.43 -5.18
N ARG A 181 4.86 -11.48 -5.90
CA ARG A 181 4.44 -12.72 -6.55
C ARG A 181 5.45 -13.11 -7.62
N ALA A 182 5.62 -14.40 -7.86
CA ALA A 182 6.62 -14.93 -8.79
C ALA A 182 6.44 -14.45 -10.25
N ASP A 183 5.22 -14.05 -10.63
CA ASP A 183 4.86 -13.51 -11.94
C ASP A 183 5.13 -12.00 -12.08
N VAL A 184 5.55 -11.32 -11.02
CA VAL A 184 5.82 -9.88 -11.03
C VAL A 184 7.23 -9.60 -11.54
N LYS A 185 7.31 -8.88 -12.67
CA LYS A 185 8.57 -8.28 -13.14
C LYS A 185 8.86 -7.02 -12.34
N LEU A 186 9.88 -7.05 -11.49
CA LEU A 186 10.38 -5.87 -10.81
C LEU A 186 11.35 -5.12 -11.74
N VAL A 187 11.08 -3.83 -11.95
CA VAL A 187 11.97 -2.94 -12.71
C VAL A 187 12.78 -2.11 -11.73
N GLU A 188 14.04 -2.48 -11.52
CA GLU A 188 14.97 -1.74 -10.65
C GLU A 188 15.75 -0.66 -11.40
N ASP A 189 16.14 -0.93 -12.66
CA ASP A 189 16.83 0.04 -13.52
C ASP A 189 15.90 0.58 -14.61
N LEU A 190 15.43 1.81 -14.38
CA LEU A 190 14.57 2.54 -15.31
C LEU A 190 15.27 2.89 -16.64
N LYS A 191 16.60 3.01 -16.67
CA LYS A 191 17.33 3.32 -17.91
C LYS A 191 17.41 2.09 -18.80
N ALA A 192 17.77 0.94 -18.22
CA ALA A 192 17.79 -0.34 -18.94
C ALA A 192 16.41 -0.69 -19.49
N PHE A 193 15.36 -0.59 -18.66
CA PHE A 193 13.99 -0.86 -19.09
C PHE A 193 13.52 0.01 -20.25
N LYS A 194 13.93 1.29 -20.31
CA LYS A 194 13.58 2.18 -21.43
C LYS A 194 14.29 1.83 -22.74
N GLN A 195 15.49 1.24 -22.68
CA GLN A 195 16.23 0.85 -23.88
C GLN A 195 15.55 -0.31 -24.60
N ASP A 196 14.94 -1.24 -23.84
CA ASP A 196 14.22 -2.40 -24.37
C ASP A 196 12.99 -2.04 -25.24
N PHE A 197 12.46 -0.82 -25.15
CA PHE A 197 11.32 -0.36 -26.00
C PHE A 197 11.76 0.33 -27.29
N ASN A 198 13.03 0.71 -27.40
CA ASN A 198 13.56 1.47 -28.54
C ASN A 198 14.34 0.59 -29.54
N SER A 199 14.36 -0.73 -29.33
CA SER A 199 14.93 -1.75 -30.23
C SER A 199 13.85 -2.45 -31.02
#